data_AF-A0A2V6PZ90-F1
#
_entry.id   AF-A0A2V6PZ90-F1
#
_cell.length_a   1.000
_cell.length_b   1.000
_cell.length_c   1.000
_cell.angle_alpha   90.00
_cell.angle_beta   90.00
_cell.angle_gamma   90.00
#
_symmetry.space_group_name_H-M   'P 1'
#
loop_
_entity.id
_entity.type
_entity.pdbx_description
1 polymer ?
#
loop_
_entity_poly.entity_id
_entity_poly.type
_entity_poly.pdbx_seq_one_letter_code
_entity_poly.pdbx_strand_id
1 'polypeptide(L)'
;MDLGELWLREDVNCFTCGTGEKTLGRAAGIRAISLPAAHWYVSVKLPRQVAGRLKPLAHPSLVNIGDLDLHDSDVRDDDLRHIAGINLRSINLSGTRITGAGFSYLTPHRKWIFVYLHGCDALDVNHLARFRGWTRSTISLVGYTFGLRYSDREQRLLDDARRIICDGQPESVCGVQIR
;
A
#
# COMPACT_ATOMS: atom_id res chain seq x y z
N MET A 1 20.56 -2.91 11.59
CA MET A 1 19.55 -3.79 10.97
C MET A 1 19.35 -3.32 9.54
N ASP A 2 19.32 -4.25 8.58
CA ASP A 2 19.08 -3.96 7.17
C ASP A 2 17.61 -4.29 6.85
N LEU A 3 16.86 -3.32 6.32
CA LEU A 3 15.45 -3.49 5.95
C LEU A 3 15.25 -3.81 4.47
N GLY A 4 16.29 -3.71 3.63
CA GLY A 4 16.19 -3.93 2.19
C GLY A 4 16.87 -2.83 1.38
N GLU A 5 16.28 -2.48 0.26
CA GLU A 5 16.79 -1.47 -0.66
C GLU A 5 16.06 -0.14 -0.49
N LEU A 6 16.83 0.94 -0.55
CA LEU A 6 16.37 2.29 -0.33
C LEU A 6 16.50 3.08 -1.62
N TRP A 7 15.44 3.81 -1.97
CA TRP A 7 15.36 4.57 -3.22
C TRP A 7 14.79 5.96 -2.94
N LEU A 8 15.23 6.93 -3.74
CA LEU A 8 14.55 8.20 -3.93
C LEU A 8 13.72 8.10 -5.19
N ARG A 9 12.46 8.48 -5.08
CA ARG A 9 11.49 8.50 -6.17
C ARG A 9 10.93 9.90 -6.33
N GLU A 10 10.79 10.31 -7.57
CA GLU A 10 10.08 11.53 -7.97
C GLU A 10 8.58 11.24 -8.07
N ASP A 11 7.75 12.16 -7.59
CA ASP A 11 6.30 12.10 -7.72
C ASP A 11 5.87 12.35 -9.17
N VAL A 12 5.56 11.27 -9.88
CA VAL A 12 5.14 11.26 -11.28
C VAL A 12 3.78 11.93 -11.55
N ASN A 13 3.07 12.40 -10.52
CA ASN A 13 1.82 13.15 -10.67
C ASN A 13 2.03 14.65 -10.94
N CYS A 14 3.27 15.13 -11.10
CA CYS A 14 3.51 16.51 -11.50
C CYS A 14 3.61 16.63 -13.03
N PHE A 15 2.91 17.62 -13.59
CA PHE A 15 2.81 17.85 -15.04
C PHE A 15 4.16 18.17 -15.73
N THR A 16 5.22 18.46 -14.97
CA THR A 16 6.52 18.90 -15.47
C THR A 16 7.72 18.16 -14.88
N CYS A 17 7.50 17.16 -14.01
CA CYS A 17 8.60 16.37 -13.44
C CYS A 17 8.94 15.17 -14.34
N GLY A 18 10.17 14.66 -14.24
CA GLY A 18 10.56 13.40 -14.89
C GLY A 18 10.02 12.17 -14.14
N THR A 19 10.53 10.98 -14.47
CA THR A 19 10.31 9.73 -13.72
C THR A 19 11.46 9.43 -12.76
N GLY A 20 12.13 10.47 -12.23
CA GLY A 20 13.41 10.34 -11.52
C GLY A 20 13.41 9.25 -10.45
N GLU A 21 14.32 8.30 -10.58
CA GLU A 21 14.62 7.29 -9.57
C GLU A 21 16.11 7.28 -9.27
N LYS A 22 16.47 7.23 -8.00
CA LYS A 22 17.86 7.12 -7.55
C LYS A 22 17.98 6.12 -6.41
N THR A 23 18.79 5.08 -6.60
CA THR A 23 19.11 4.16 -5.50
C THR A 23 19.98 4.87 -4.46
N LEU A 24 19.66 4.64 -3.18
CA LEU A 24 20.47 5.03 -2.03
C LEU A 24 21.23 3.82 -1.45
N GLY A 25 21.09 2.62 -2.02
CA GLY A 25 21.69 1.39 -1.54
C GLY A 25 20.86 0.70 -0.46
N ARG A 26 21.52 0.05 0.51
CA ARG A 26 20.84 -0.72 1.56
C ARG A 26 20.27 0.17 2.65
N ALA A 27 19.07 -0.16 3.12
CA ALA A 27 18.39 0.47 4.25
C ALA A 27 18.96 -0.08 5.58
N ALA A 28 20.26 0.16 5.82
CA ALA A 28 20.98 -0.33 6.98
C ALA A 28 21.38 0.80 7.94
N GLY A 29 21.06 0.63 9.22
CA GLY A 29 21.41 1.60 10.27
C GLY A 29 20.54 2.85 10.27
N ILE A 30 21.04 3.93 10.89
CA ILE A 30 20.36 5.24 10.93
C ILE A 30 21.03 6.14 9.89
N ARG A 31 20.25 6.68 8.97
CA ARG A 31 20.75 7.57 7.91
C ARG A 31 19.84 8.78 7.76
N ALA A 32 20.42 9.97 7.80
CA ALA A 32 19.75 11.19 7.37
C ALA A 32 19.67 11.20 5.84
N ILE A 33 18.46 11.32 5.31
CA ILE A 33 18.20 11.40 3.87
C ILE A 33 17.67 12.81 3.58
N SER A 34 18.38 13.55 2.74
CA SER A 34 17.90 14.82 2.21
C SER A 34 17.19 14.57 0.88
N LEU A 35 15.98 15.12 0.74
CA LEU A 35 15.21 15.03 -0.51
C LEU A 35 15.65 16.15 -1.47
N PRO A 36 15.78 15.88 -2.78
CA PRO A 36 16.13 16.90 -3.77
C PRO A 36 15.13 18.05 -3.86
N ALA A 37 13.84 17.75 -3.74
CA ALA A 37 12.74 18.72 -3.74
C ALA A 37 11.49 18.12 -3.05
N ALA A 38 10.47 18.94 -2.82
CA ALA A 38 9.25 18.55 -2.10
C ALA A 38 8.43 17.45 -2.80
N HIS A 39 8.58 17.29 -4.11
CA HIS A 39 7.93 16.25 -4.90
C HIS A 39 8.72 14.93 -4.90
N TRP A 40 9.84 14.83 -4.16
CA TRP A 40 10.55 13.58 -3.99
C TRP A 40 10.11 12.89 -2.71
N TYR A 41 10.19 11.56 -2.68
CA TYR A 41 9.93 10.74 -1.50
C TYR A 41 10.86 9.54 -1.46
N VAL A 42 10.90 8.90 -0.30
CA VAL A 42 11.66 7.67 -0.08
C VAL A 42 10.78 6.47 -0.41
N SER A 43 11.32 5.55 -1.20
CA SER A 43 10.75 4.22 -1.43
C SER A 43 11.65 3.16 -0.80
N VAL A 44 11.05 2.21 -0.09
CA VAL A 44 11.78 1.10 0.54
C VAL A 44 11.26 -0.21 -0.03
N LYS A 45 12.16 -0.99 -0.62
CA LYS A 45 11.87 -2.34 -1.10
C LYS A 45 12.44 -3.37 -0.14
N LEU A 46 11.57 -4.17 0.46
CA LEU A 46 11.94 -5.14 1.47
C LEU A 46 12.19 -6.52 0.85
N PRO A 47 13.06 -7.33 1.46
CA PRO A 47 13.33 -8.69 1.00
C PRO A 47 12.17 -9.63 1.33
N ARG A 48 12.19 -10.83 0.72
CA ARG A 48 11.17 -11.86 0.93
C ARG A 48 11.02 -12.32 2.38
N GLN A 49 12.10 -12.30 3.18
CA GLN A 49 12.07 -12.72 4.60
C GLN A 49 12.26 -11.52 5.53
N VAL A 50 11.15 -10.86 5.84
CA VAL A 50 11.13 -9.60 6.61
C VAL A 50 10.08 -9.56 7.73
N ALA A 51 9.23 -10.59 7.84
CA ALA A 51 8.30 -10.74 8.96
C ALA A 51 9.03 -10.62 10.31
N GLY A 52 8.39 -9.93 11.26
CA GLY A 52 8.95 -9.62 12.58
C GLY A 52 10.07 -8.56 12.59
N ARG A 53 10.55 -8.09 11.43
CA ARG A 53 11.64 -7.11 11.30
C ARG A 53 11.16 -5.70 10.94
N LEU A 54 9.85 -5.49 10.78
CA LEU A 54 9.27 -4.19 10.43
C LEU A 54 9.23 -3.18 11.57
N LYS A 55 9.55 -3.57 12.81
CA LYS A 55 9.51 -2.69 13.99
C LYS A 55 10.14 -1.29 13.78
N PRO A 56 11.30 -1.15 13.11
CA PRO A 56 11.90 0.17 12.91
C PRO A 56 11.06 1.11 12.03
N LEU A 57 10.16 0.57 11.19
CA LEU A 57 9.27 1.37 10.35
C LEU A 57 8.20 2.13 11.17
N ALA A 58 7.95 1.73 12.41
CA ALA A 58 7.04 2.44 13.30
C ALA A 58 7.63 3.73 13.89
N HIS A 59 8.87 4.08 13.54
CA HIS A 59 9.53 5.26 14.10
C HIS A 59 8.94 6.56 13.53
N PRO A 60 8.54 7.52 14.37
CA PRO A 60 7.80 8.72 13.94
C PRO A 60 8.61 9.67 13.04
N SER A 61 9.94 9.52 12.99
CA SER A 61 10.80 10.33 12.12
C SER A 61 10.73 9.93 10.64
N LEU A 62 10.10 8.81 10.30
CA LEU A 62 10.00 8.30 8.92
C LEU A 62 8.89 8.99 8.11
N VAL A 63 8.90 10.33 8.11
CA VAL A 63 7.83 11.16 7.55
C VAL A 63 7.83 11.28 6.02
N ASN A 64 8.94 10.89 5.39
CA ASN A 64 9.18 11.04 3.95
C ASN A 64 9.11 9.72 3.17
N ILE A 65 8.78 8.61 3.84
CA ILE A 65 8.53 7.34 3.13
C ILE A 65 7.18 7.47 2.43
N GLY A 66 7.21 7.43 1.11
CA GLY A 66 6.02 7.41 0.27
C GLY A 66 5.64 6.00 -0.15
N ASP A 67 6.62 5.16 -0.44
CA ASP A 67 6.36 3.84 -1.02
C ASP A 67 7.02 2.73 -0.22
N LEU A 68 6.25 1.66 0.00
CA LEU A 68 6.72 0.46 0.67
C LEU A 68 6.43 -0.77 -0.18
N ASP A 69 7.48 -1.38 -0.73
CA ASP A 69 7.37 -2.60 -1.53
C ASP A 69 7.66 -3.83 -0.68
N LEU A 70 6.61 -4.60 -0.38
CA LEU A 70 6.62 -5.86 0.36
C LEU A 70 6.24 -7.04 -0.54
N HIS A 71 6.36 -6.89 -1.87
CA HIS A 71 6.01 -7.94 -2.82
C HIS A 71 6.73 -9.26 -2.51
N ASP A 72 5.98 -10.36 -2.57
CA ASP A 72 6.45 -11.73 -2.29
C ASP A 72 7.11 -11.90 -0.91
N SER A 73 6.83 -11.01 0.03
CA SER A 73 7.38 -11.12 1.39
C SER A 73 6.53 -11.98 2.32
N ASP A 74 7.18 -12.53 3.33
CA ASP A 74 6.58 -13.42 4.32
C ASP A 74 5.74 -12.71 5.39
N VAL A 75 5.49 -11.40 5.22
CA VAL A 75 4.69 -10.57 6.12
C VAL A 75 3.27 -11.09 6.30
N ARG A 76 2.76 -10.91 7.52
CA ARG A 76 1.41 -11.31 7.95
C ARG A 76 0.67 -10.11 8.52
N ASP A 77 -0.60 -10.30 8.84
CA ASP A 77 -1.48 -9.25 9.37
C ASP A 77 -0.90 -8.50 10.58
N ASP A 78 -0.26 -9.23 11.51
CA ASP A 78 0.35 -8.63 12.70
C ASP A 78 1.56 -7.75 12.39
N ASP A 79 2.25 -7.97 11.27
CA ASP A 79 3.36 -7.13 10.85
C ASP A 79 2.86 -5.76 10.39
N LEU A 80 1.61 -5.65 9.91
CA LEU A 80 1.03 -4.40 9.42
C LEU A 80 0.85 -3.35 10.54
N ARG A 81 0.83 -3.74 11.82
CA ARG A 81 0.80 -2.79 12.93
C ARG A 81 2.02 -1.86 12.96
N HIS A 82 3.15 -2.30 12.40
CA HIS A 82 4.39 -1.52 12.38
C HIS A 82 4.42 -0.47 11.26
N ILE A 83 3.50 -0.55 10.31
CA ILE A 83 3.36 0.42 9.20
C ILE A 83 2.19 1.38 9.39
N ALA A 84 1.34 1.16 10.40
CA ALA A 84 0.15 1.95 10.70
C ALA A 84 0.43 3.46 10.88
N GLY A 85 1.61 3.82 11.41
CA GLY A 85 1.99 5.21 11.67
C GLY A 85 2.69 5.92 10.50
N ILE A 86 2.89 5.25 9.36
CA ILE A 86 3.65 5.80 8.24
C ILE A 86 2.69 6.45 7.25
N ASN A 87 3.03 7.66 6.82
CA ASN A 87 2.25 8.43 5.87
C ASN A 87 2.54 8.02 4.42
N LEU A 88 2.25 6.75 4.11
CA LEU A 88 2.47 6.16 2.79
C LEU A 88 1.53 6.75 1.73
N ARG A 89 2.02 6.67 0.50
CA ARG A 89 1.31 6.89 -0.77
C ARG A 89 0.99 5.58 -1.44
N SER A 90 1.95 4.66 -1.45
CA SER A 90 1.79 3.35 -2.04
C SER A 90 2.31 2.26 -1.12
N ILE A 91 1.59 1.14 -1.08
CA ILE A 91 2.12 -0.11 -0.54
C ILE A 91 1.86 -1.26 -1.50
N ASN A 92 2.87 -2.08 -1.72
CA ASN A 92 2.72 -3.31 -2.47
C ASN A 92 2.74 -4.51 -1.53
N LEU A 93 1.59 -5.13 -1.32
CA LEU A 93 1.43 -6.34 -0.51
C LEU A 93 1.21 -7.59 -1.38
N SER A 94 1.47 -7.49 -2.69
CA SER A 94 1.19 -8.59 -3.62
C SER A 94 2.03 -9.82 -3.31
N GLY A 95 1.43 -11.00 -3.30
CA GLY A 95 2.12 -12.27 -3.00
C GLY A 95 2.50 -12.44 -1.52
N THR A 96 1.94 -11.64 -0.62
CA THR A 96 2.18 -11.77 0.83
C THR A 96 1.21 -12.74 1.49
N ARG A 97 1.45 -13.05 2.78
CA ARG A 97 0.63 -14.00 3.56
C ARG A 97 -0.43 -13.29 4.42
N ILE A 98 -0.84 -12.09 4.03
CA ILE A 98 -1.90 -11.35 4.72
C ILE A 98 -3.24 -12.03 4.48
N THR A 99 -4.05 -12.12 5.54
CA THR A 99 -5.43 -12.60 5.46
C THR A 99 -6.41 -11.45 5.59
N GLY A 100 -5.96 -10.19 5.58
CA GLY A 100 -6.81 -9.00 5.60
C GLY A 100 -7.30 -8.61 6.99
N ALA A 101 -7.05 -9.41 8.02
CA ALA A 101 -7.30 -9.02 9.41
C ALA A 101 -6.48 -7.77 9.79
N GLY A 102 -5.27 -7.67 9.25
CA GLY A 102 -4.32 -6.60 9.53
C GLY A 102 -4.63 -5.29 8.81
N PHE A 103 -5.56 -5.27 7.85
CA PHE A 103 -6.04 -4.01 7.25
C PHE A 103 -6.70 -3.10 8.29
N SER A 104 -7.17 -3.66 9.41
CA SER A 104 -7.67 -2.87 10.55
C SER A 104 -6.60 -2.00 11.22
N TYR A 105 -5.32 -2.35 11.09
CA TYR A 105 -4.22 -1.51 11.56
C TYR A 105 -3.92 -0.35 10.61
N LEU A 106 -4.34 -0.45 9.35
CA LEU A 106 -4.17 0.62 8.37
C LEU A 106 -5.29 1.64 8.56
N THR A 107 -4.91 2.87 8.88
CA THR A 107 -5.86 3.97 9.03
C THR A 107 -5.96 4.79 7.75
N PRO A 108 -7.17 5.20 7.32
CA PRO A 108 -7.35 6.15 6.23
C PRO A 108 -6.46 7.39 6.43
N HIS A 109 -5.60 7.68 5.45
CA HIS A 109 -4.77 8.88 5.49
C HIS A 109 -4.71 9.54 4.12
N ARG A 110 -4.72 10.89 4.09
CA ARG A 110 -4.92 11.71 2.88
C ARG A 110 -3.86 11.54 1.79
N LYS A 111 -2.71 10.95 2.13
CA LYS A 111 -1.63 10.70 1.18
C LYS A 111 -1.71 9.35 0.50
N TRP A 112 -2.51 8.41 0.97
CA TRP A 112 -2.62 7.08 0.37
C TRP A 112 -3.24 7.20 -1.03
N ILE A 113 -2.62 6.52 -1.98
CA ILE A 113 -3.00 6.54 -3.39
C ILE A 113 -3.23 5.11 -3.85
N PHE A 114 -2.30 4.19 -3.56
CA PHE A 114 -2.34 2.84 -4.09
C PHE A 114 -2.06 1.76 -3.04
N VAL A 115 -2.83 0.67 -3.11
CA VAL A 115 -2.56 -0.57 -2.39
C VAL A 115 -2.63 -1.71 -3.39
N TYR A 116 -1.50 -2.38 -3.61
CA TYR A 116 -1.43 -3.53 -4.51
C TYR A 116 -1.63 -4.81 -3.73
N LEU A 117 -2.61 -5.62 -4.16
CA LEU A 117 -3.06 -6.82 -3.45
C LEU A 117 -3.07 -8.07 -4.35
N HIS A 118 -2.34 -8.07 -5.47
CA HIS A 118 -2.30 -9.21 -6.40
C HIS A 118 -1.76 -10.47 -5.71
N GLY A 119 -2.32 -11.65 -6.03
CA GLY A 119 -1.78 -12.93 -5.54
C GLY A 119 -1.77 -13.09 -4.02
N CYS A 120 -2.65 -12.38 -3.30
CA CYS A 120 -2.87 -12.61 -1.88
C CYS A 120 -3.94 -13.70 -1.71
N ASP A 121 -3.54 -14.96 -1.84
CA ASP A 121 -4.47 -16.11 -1.91
C ASP A 121 -5.34 -16.30 -0.66
N ALA A 122 -4.95 -15.69 0.47
CA ALA A 122 -5.70 -15.73 1.73
C ALA A 122 -6.72 -14.60 1.89
N LEU A 123 -6.74 -13.61 0.98
CA LEU A 123 -7.79 -12.61 0.93
C LEU A 123 -9.04 -13.20 0.24
N ASP A 124 -10.18 -12.53 0.37
CA ASP A 124 -11.46 -12.81 -0.30
C ASP A 124 -12.28 -11.52 -0.34
N VAL A 125 -13.40 -11.48 -1.07
CA VAL A 125 -14.24 -10.28 -1.17
C VAL A 125 -14.73 -9.74 0.19
N ASN A 126 -14.88 -10.58 1.22
CA ASN A 126 -15.31 -10.14 2.54
C ASN A 126 -14.27 -9.23 3.20
N HIS A 127 -13.00 -9.34 2.82
CA HIS A 127 -11.94 -8.48 3.33
C HIS A 127 -12.03 -7.05 2.82
N LEU A 128 -12.75 -6.78 1.73
CA LEU A 128 -13.01 -5.41 1.28
C LEU A 128 -13.79 -4.59 2.31
N ALA A 129 -14.66 -5.23 3.09
CA ALA A 129 -15.40 -4.57 4.16
C ALA A 129 -14.48 -4.00 5.26
N ARG A 130 -13.21 -4.46 5.34
CA ARG A 130 -12.21 -3.92 6.28
C ARG A 130 -11.70 -2.53 5.88
N PHE A 131 -11.88 -2.12 4.62
CA PHE A 131 -11.60 -0.76 4.16
C PHE A 131 -12.75 0.21 4.44
N ARG A 132 -13.59 -0.04 5.46
CA ARG A 132 -14.65 0.88 5.85
C ARG A 132 -14.08 2.25 6.22
N GLY A 133 -14.64 3.31 5.64
CA GLY A 133 -14.18 4.69 5.84
C GLY A 133 -13.02 5.10 4.93
N TRP A 134 -12.49 4.17 4.14
CA TRP A 134 -11.61 4.50 3.03
C TRP A 134 -12.45 4.91 1.82
N THR A 135 -12.02 5.96 1.13
CA THR A 135 -12.70 6.51 -0.05
C THR A 135 -11.72 6.66 -1.20
N ARG A 136 -12.19 7.12 -2.36
CA ARG A 136 -11.41 7.27 -3.59
C ARG A 136 -10.31 8.30 -3.43
N SER A 137 -10.50 9.23 -2.49
CA SER A 137 -9.52 10.24 -2.12
C SER A 137 -8.43 9.69 -1.19
N THR A 138 -8.60 8.46 -0.71
CA THR A 138 -7.76 7.80 0.28
C THR A 138 -7.12 6.53 -0.27
N ILE A 139 -7.72 5.80 -1.20
CA ILE A 139 -7.14 4.54 -1.68
C ILE A 139 -7.67 4.13 -3.06
N SER A 140 -6.77 3.51 -3.82
CA SER A 140 -7.06 2.69 -4.99
C SER A 140 -6.47 1.29 -4.78
N LEU A 141 -7.29 0.24 -4.88
CA LEU A 141 -6.86 -1.15 -4.77
C LEU A 141 -6.44 -1.67 -6.15
N VAL A 142 -5.16 -1.56 -6.46
CA VAL A 142 -4.64 -1.99 -7.76
C VAL A 142 -4.47 -3.50 -7.74
N GLY A 143 -5.14 -4.18 -8.67
CA GLY A 143 -4.88 -5.60 -8.88
C GLY A 143 -5.55 -6.59 -7.95
N TYR A 144 -6.57 -6.14 -7.24
CA TYR A 144 -7.36 -7.00 -6.39
C TYR A 144 -8.28 -7.90 -7.21
N THR A 145 -7.88 -9.14 -7.49
CA THR A 145 -8.67 -10.09 -8.31
C THR A 145 -9.05 -11.34 -7.52
N PHE A 146 -10.35 -11.69 -7.46
CA PHE A 146 -10.85 -12.94 -6.90
C PHE A 146 -11.48 -13.83 -7.95
N GLY A 147 -10.81 -14.94 -8.28
CA GLY A 147 -11.38 -15.97 -9.16
C GLY A 147 -11.94 -15.43 -10.48
N LEU A 148 -12.67 -16.28 -11.21
CA LEU A 148 -13.40 -15.86 -12.42
C LEU A 148 -14.92 -15.86 -12.19
N ARG A 149 -15.38 -16.26 -11.00
CA ARG A 149 -16.81 -16.41 -10.67
C ARG A 149 -17.05 -16.06 -9.21
N TYR A 150 -17.94 -15.10 -8.97
CA TYR A 150 -18.45 -14.76 -7.65
C TYR A 150 -19.86 -15.32 -7.48
N SER A 151 -20.22 -15.70 -6.26
CA SER A 151 -21.63 -15.91 -5.89
C SER A 151 -22.38 -14.58 -5.82
N ASP A 152 -23.72 -14.60 -5.90
CA ASP A 152 -24.56 -13.38 -5.80
C ASP A 152 -24.30 -12.58 -4.51
N ARG A 153 -23.95 -13.27 -3.43
CA ARG A 153 -23.60 -12.62 -2.16
C ARG A 153 -22.27 -11.88 -2.26
N GLU A 154 -21.27 -12.53 -2.84
CA GLU A 154 -19.94 -11.95 -3.02
C GLU A 154 -19.97 -10.77 -4.00
N GLN A 155 -20.75 -10.88 -5.07
CA GLN A 155 -20.96 -9.77 -6.02
C GLN A 155 -21.55 -8.55 -5.32
N ARG A 156 -22.58 -8.72 -4.48
CA ARG A 156 -23.16 -7.61 -3.70
C ARG A 156 -22.14 -6.94 -2.78
N LEU A 157 -21.27 -7.72 -2.12
CA LEU A 157 -20.21 -7.19 -1.27
C LEU A 157 -19.16 -6.41 -2.07
N LEU A 158 -18.81 -6.92 -3.24
CA LEU A 158 -17.89 -6.23 -4.17
C LEU A 158 -18.49 -4.90 -4.63
N ASP A 159 -19.75 -4.89 -5.05
CA ASP A 159 -20.45 -3.71 -5.52
C ASP A 159 -20.60 -2.66 -4.40
N ASP A 160 -20.92 -3.08 -3.18
CA ASP A 160 -20.98 -2.21 -2.01
C ASP A 160 -19.60 -1.63 -1.65
N ALA A 161 -18.55 -2.45 -1.66
CA ALA A 161 -17.19 -1.99 -1.43
C ALA A 161 -16.74 -0.99 -2.51
N ARG A 162 -17.02 -1.28 -3.79
CA ARG A 162 -16.79 -0.36 -4.91
C ARG A 162 -17.54 0.94 -4.67
N ARG A 163 -18.81 0.92 -4.29
CA ARG A 163 -19.58 2.14 -4.03
C ARG A 163 -19.01 2.98 -2.88
N ILE A 164 -18.57 2.35 -1.78
CA ILE A 164 -17.97 3.04 -0.63
C ILE A 164 -16.63 3.64 -1.01
N ILE A 165 -15.74 2.84 -1.61
CA ILE A 165 -14.42 3.29 -2.04
C ILE A 165 -14.58 4.36 -3.11
N CYS A 166 -15.46 4.22 -4.08
CA CYS A 166 -15.72 5.24 -5.09
C CYS A 166 -16.47 6.49 -4.58
N ASP A 167 -16.78 6.60 -3.28
CA ASP A 167 -17.51 7.73 -2.69
C ASP A 167 -18.82 8.05 -3.45
N GLY A 168 -19.54 6.99 -3.82
CA GLY A 168 -20.78 7.08 -4.60
C GLY A 168 -20.63 7.60 -6.03
N GLN A 169 -19.41 7.87 -6.51
CA GLN A 169 -19.18 8.28 -7.90
C GLN A 169 -19.35 7.10 -8.86
N PRO A 170 -19.80 7.35 -10.10
CA PRO A 170 -19.92 6.30 -11.11
C PRO A 170 -18.56 5.66 -11.44
N GLU A 171 -18.55 4.39 -11.83
CA GLU A 171 -17.31 3.65 -12.17
C GLU A 171 -16.46 4.35 -13.25
N SER A 172 -17.10 5.11 -14.16
CA SER A 172 -16.44 5.92 -15.18
C SER A 172 -15.54 7.04 -14.61
N VAL A 173 -15.88 7.55 -13.43
CA VAL A 173 -15.11 8.57 -12.68
C VAL A 173 -14.16 7.90 -11.69
N CYS A 174 -14.60 6.80 -11.08
CA CYS A 174 -13.81 6.06 -10.11
C CYS A 174 -12.63 5.31 -10.74
N GLY A 175 -12.66 5.00 -12.03
CA GLY A 175 -11.51 4.47 -12.76
C GLY A 175 -10.97 3.18 -12.14
N VAL A 176 -11.79 2.13 -12.10
CA VAL A 176 -11.37 0.75 -11.77
C VAL A 176 -10.50 0.61 -10.50
N GLN A 177 -10.85 1.34 -9.42
CA GLN A 177 -10.17 1.26 -8.12
C GLN A 177 -10.23 -0.13 -7.46
N ILE A 178 -11.09 -1.02 -7.95
CA ILE A 178 -11.14 -2.45 -7.60
C ILE A 178 -11.44 -3.18 -8.93
N ARG A 179 -10.44 -3.82 -9.54
CA ARG A 179 -10.58 -4.53 -10.83
C ARG A 179 -11.19 -5.91 -10.64
#